data_AF-A0A7X7QJ64-F1
#
_entry.id   AF-A0A7X7QJ64-F1
#
_cell.length_a   1.000
_cell.length_b   1.000
_cell.length_c   1.000
_cell.angle_alpha   90.00
_cell.angle_beta   90.00
_cell.angle_gamma   90.00
#
_symmetry.space_group_name_H-M   'P 1'
#
loop_
_entity.id
_entity.type
_entity.pdbx_description
1 polymer ?
#
loop_
_entity_poly.entity_id
_entity_poly.type
_entity_poly.pdbx_seq_one_letter_code
_entity_poly.pdbx_strand_id
1 'polypeptide(L)'
;MAEGFDYGALWNIARDALDAVNALTSAIIGNARPPLVHPSAVRNPSKAYCEKYWAELKTLPERRAKAGEAIRKAAEKLDKLLAEDRYVAPLAGVWPPHSPKITGRLSYSLKMAKADAHTVADWKDDAHINQSKRSAVNAQYTLQAIVTELERRPEIAKMAYQRRVDKLQTDHPDWSADEALATWQSSDSGNDGNLIERLLTGPDDVELTSRELALLEAYLKQPYSPSTIQHEKRATGRSGTLAKRNKLTLIRDFNRNLQAAQLINTPPAPGAADDANPRNEAPAESADTTPKKPGRKKADYETVQREAQLAADWERAKKSGVYKPVFAKEKGMTTRKLDNLLGRVAKRKSRSDK
;
A
#
# COMPACT_ATOMS: atom_id res chain seq x y z
N MET A 1 -0.31 34.06 7.05
CA MET A 1 -1.61 33.52 7.49
C MET A 1 -2.14 32.69 6.32
N ALA A 2 -2.31 31.38 6.49
CA ALA A 2 -2.74 30.48 5.42
C ALA A 2 -4.27 30.52 5.28
N GLU A 3 -4.79 31.40 4.43
CA GLU A 3 -6.23 31.61 4.20
C GLU A 3 -6.83 30.69 3.10
N GLY A 4 -6.09 29.71 2.58
CA GLY A 4 -6.54 28.84 1.48
C GLY A 4 -6.77 27.37 1.86
N PHE A 5 -6.94 27.03 3.14
CA PHE A 5 -6.97 25.63 3.56
C PHE A 5 -8.36 24.98 3.44
N ASP A 6 -8.48 23.93 2.63
CA ASP A 6 -9.72 23.16 2.43
C ASP A 6 -9.95 22.15 3.57
N TYR A 7 -10.47 22.64 4.71
CA TYR A 7 -10.98 21.81 5.81
C TYR A 7 -12.11 20.88 5.35
N GLY A 8 -12.73 21.15 4.20
CA GLY A 8 -13.73 20.31 3.59
C GLY A 8 -13.20 18.91 3.29
N ALA A 9 -11.91 18.74 2.97
CA ALA A 9 -11.35 17.43 2.62
C ALA A 9 -11.50 16.40 3.76
N LEU A 10 -11.02 16.69 4.98
CA LEU A 10 -11.14 15.76 6.13
C LEU A 10 -12.59 15.49 6.53
N TRP A 11 -13.44 16.50 6.42
CA TRP A 11 -14.86 16.38 6.74
C TRP A 11 -15.59 15.53 5.69
N ASN A 12 -15.35 15.77 4.40
CA ASN A 12 -15.87 14.99 3.27
C ASN A 12 -15.45 13.52 3.40
N ILE A 13 -14.18 13.28 3.72
CA ILE A 13 -13.59 11.95 3.99
C ILE A 13 -14.33 11.22 5.14
N ALA A 14 -14.53 11.88 6.28
CA ALA A 14 -15.24 11.26 7.41
C ALA A 14 -16.72 10.99 7.09
N ARG A 15 -17.35 11.89 6.33
CA ARG A 15 -18.72 11.75 5.84
C ARG A 15 -18.86 10.62 4.83
N ASP A 16 -17.91 10.48 3.92
CA ASP A 16 -17.84 9.39 2.93
C ASP A 16 -17.70 8.02 3.60
N ALA A 17 -16.88 7.94 4.64
CA ALA A 17 -16.72 6.73 5.45
C ALA A 17 -18.01 6.41 6.21
N LEU A 18 -18.67 7.43 6.79
CA LEU A 18 -19.96 7.26 7.46
C LEU A 18 -21.04 6.80 6.48
N ASP A 19 -21.10 7.36 5.27
CA ASP A 19 -22.04 6.97 4.23
C ASP A 19 -21.79 5.53 3.74
N ALA A 20 -20.52 5.13 3.61
CA ALA A 20 -20.14 3.77 3.28
C ALA A 20 -20.59 2.77 4.36
N VAL A 21 -20.39 3.11 5.64
CA VAL A 21 -20.82 2.29 6.77
C VAL A 21 -22.34 2.30 6.90
N ASN A 22 -23.03 3.41 6.66
CA ASN A 22 -24.50 3.47 6.64
C ASN A 22 -25.07 2.60 5.52
N ALA A 23 -24.46 2.62 4.34
CA ALA A 23 -24.83 1.74 3.23
C ALA A 23 -24.62 0.26 3.59
N LEU A 24 -23.48 -0.06 4.23
CA LEU A 24 -23.20 -1.40 4.74
C LEU A 24 -24.24 -1.85 5.78
N THR A 25 -24.48 -1.02 6.80
CA THR A 25 -25.47 -1.28 7.85
C THR A 25 -26.87 -1.46 7.24
N SER A 26 -27.26 -0.61 6.29
CA SER A 26 -28.55 -0.72 5.61
C SER A 26 -28.66 -1.98 4.77
N ALA A 27 -27.58 -2.37 4.07
CA ALA A 27 -27.54 -3.60 3.29
C ALA A 27 -27.65 -4.85 4.18
N ILE A 28 -26.97 -4.84 5.34
CA ILE A 28 -27.02 -5.94 6.31
C ILE A 28 -28.38 -5.97 7.01
N ILE A 29 -28.89 -4.85 7.54
CA ILE A 29 -30.14 -4.80 8.32
C ILE A 29 -31.37 -4.96 7.41
N GLY A 30 -31.42 -4.24 6.29
CA GLY A 30 -32.57 -4.23 5.37
C GLY A 30 -32.79 -5.57 4.66
N ASN A 31 -31.73 -6.32 4.39
CA ASN A 31 -31.84 -7.64 3.76
C ASN A 31 -31.84 -8.81 4.74
N ALA A 32 -31.41 -8.61 5.99
CA ALA A 32 -31.51 -9.60 7.05
C ALA A 32 -32.73 -9.37 7.96
N ARG A 33 -33.86 -8.92 7.38
CA ARG A 33 -35.15 -9.14 8.03
C ARG A 33 -35.28 -10.63 8.25
N PRO A 34 -35.49 -11.11 9.50
CA PRO A 34 -35.77 -12.51 9.70
C PRO A 34 -36.98 -12.86 8.83
N PRO A 35 -37.01 -14.06 8.20
CA PRO A 35 -38.23 -14.53 7.58
C PRO A 35 -39.37 -14.42 8.60
N LEU A 36 -40.60 -14.24 8.11
CA LEU A 36 -41.80 -14.41 8.92
C LEU A 36 -41.62 -15.64 9.84
N VAL A 37 -42.13 -15.60 11.07
CA VAL A 37 -42.01 -16.75 11.99
C VAL A 37 -42.52 -18.00 11.26
N HIS A 38 -41.76 -19.10 11.33
CA HIS A 38 -42.15 -20.33 10.64
C HIS A 38 -43.60 -20.69 11.02
N PRO A 39 -44.48 -21.05 10.07
CA PRO A 39 -45.91 -21.24 10.36
C PRO A 39 -46.20 -22.20 11.52
N SER A 40 -45.34 -23.19 11.75
CA SER A 40 -45.47 -24.14 12.88
C SER A 40 -45.26 -23.51 14.27
N ALA A 41 -44.63 -22.35 14.35
CA ALA A 41 -44.42 -21.60 15.60
C ALA A 41 -45.49 -20.53 15.83
N VAL A 42 -46.42 -20.34 14.89
CA VAL A 42 -47.58 -19.45 15.02
C VAL A 42 -48.79 -20.28 15.41
N ARG A 43 -49.51 -19.88 16.46
CA ARG A 43 -50.76 -20.56 16.85
C ARG A 43 -51.83 -20.25 15.81
N ASN A 44 -52.26 -21.27 15.04
CA ASN A 44 -53.23 -21.17 13.95
C ASN A 44 -52.85 -20.15 12.86
N PRO A 45 -51.78 -20.39 12.07
CA PRO A 45 -51.41 -19.49 10.98
C PRO A 45 -52.52 -19.47 9.93
N SER A 46 -52.89 -18.29 9.44
CA SER A 46 -53.83 -18.18 8.33
C SER A 46 -53.21 -18.71 7.03
N LYS A 47 -54.04 -19.20 6.09
CA LYS A 47 -53.56 -19.62 4.76
C LYS A 47 -52.76 -18.51 4.06
N ALA A 48 -53.24 -17.27 4.13
CA ALA A 48 -52.55 -16.10 3.59
C ALA A 48 -51.17 -15.87 4.25
N TYR A 49 -51.04 -16.15 5.55
CA TYR A 49 -49.75 -16.07 6.25
C TYR A 49 -48.76 -17.12 5.74
N CYS A 50 -49.20 -18.37 5.57
CA CYS A 50 -48.37 -19.45 5.03
C CYS A 50 -47.93 -19.17 3.58
N GLU A 51 -48.84 -18.72 2.72
CA GLU A 51 -48.52 -18.37 1.33
C GLU A 51 -47.52 -17.22 1.27
N LYS A 52 -47.68 -16.19 2.10
CA LYS A 52 -46.73 -15.09 2.23
C LYS A 52 -45.36 -15.57 2.74
N TYR A 53 -45.31 -16.43 3.75
CA TYR A 53 -44.08 -17.02 4.29
C TYR A 53 -43.29 -17.75 3.19
N TRP A 54 -43.94 -18.65 2.45
CA TRP A 54 -43.26 -19.43 1.40
C TRP A 54 -42.87 -18.57 0.18
N ALA A 55 -43.67 -17.57 -0.18
CA ALA A 55 -43.31 -16.62 -1.23
C ALA A 55 -42.08 -15.79 -0.85
N GLU A 56 -42.00 -15.29 0.38
CA GLU A 56 -40.81 -14.61 0.88
C GLU A 56 -39.58 -15.54 0.89
N LEU A 57 -39.78 -16.80 1.29
CA LEU A 57 -38.71 -17.79 1.37
C LEU A 57 -38.07 -18.12 0.01
N LYS A 58 -38.87 -18.08 -1.07
CA LYS A 58 -38.37 -18.25 -2.45
C LYS A 58 -37.48 -17.10 -2.91
N THR A 59 -37.72 -15.88 -2.45
CA THR A 59 -36.93 -14.69 -2.83
C THR A 59 -35.69 -14.48 -1.96
N LEU A 60 -35.56 -15.21 -0.84
CA LEU A 60 -34.44 -15.07 0.09
C LEU A 60 -33.06 -15.25 -0.57
N PRO A 61 -32.82 -16.23 -1.46
CA PRO A 61 -31.53 -16.40 -2.13
C PRO A 61 -31.11 -15.16 -2.94
N GLU A 62 -32.03 -14.60 -3.74
CA GLU A 62 -31.77 -13.40 -4.54
C GLU A 62 -31.52 -12.17 -3.67
N ARG A 63 -32.31 -11.99 -2.60
CA ARG A 63 -32.11 -10.91 -1.63
C ARG A 63 -30.77 -11.02 -0.92
N ARG A 64 -30.35 -12.24 -0.54
CA ARG A 64 -29.04 -12.52 0.05
C ARG A 64 -27.91 -12.24 -0.93
N ALA A 65 -28.05 -12.63 -2.21
CA ALA A 65 -27.06 -12.35 -3.25
C ALA A 65 -26.88 -10.83 -3.46
N LYS A 66 -27.99 -10.09 -3.59
CA LYS A 66 -27.98 -8.62 -3.73
C LYS A 66 -27.39 -7.93 -2.51
N ALA A 67 -27.71 -8.41 -1.31
CA ALA A 67 -27.11 -7.93 -0.07
C ALA A 67 -25.60 -8.18 -0.03
N GLY A 68 -25.17 -9.38 -0.41
CA GLY A 68 -23.75 -9.75 -0.47
C GLY A 68 -22.96 -8.90 -1.45
N GLU A 69 -23.52 -8.57 -2.62
CA GLU A 69 -22.89 -7.65 -3.57
C GLU A 69 -22.79 -6.23 -3.01
N ALA A 70 -23.86 -5.72 -2.38
CA ALA A 70 -23.84 -4.40 -1.76
C ALA A 70 -22.81 -4.31 -0.61
N ILE A 71 -22.73 -5.35 0.23
CA ILE A 71 -21.74 -5.46 1.30
C ILE A 71 -20.32 -5.50 0.71
N ARG A 72 -20.09 -6.27 -0.35
CA ARG A 72 -18.79 -6.33 -1.03
C ARG A 72 -18.38 -4.96 -1.58
N LYS A 73 -19.27 -4.26 -2.27
CA LYS A 73 -19.01 -2.90 -2.78
C LYS A 73 -18.71 -1.92 -1.65
N ALA A 74 -19.45 -1.99 -0.54
CA ALA A 74 -19.20 -1.16 0.63
C ALA A 74 -17.84 -1.48 1.29
N ALA A 75 -17.47 -2.76 1.36
CA ALA A 75 -16.18 -3.20 1.87
C ALA A 75 -15.02 -2.80 0.95
N GLU A 76 -15.19 -2.88 -0.37
CA GLU A 76 -14.22 -2.38 -1.34
C GLU A 76 -14.05 -0.87 -1.23
N LYS A 77 -15.14 -0.11 -1.03
CA LYS A 77 -15.05 1.33 -0.72
C LYS A 77 -14.26 1.53 0.56
N LEU A 78 -14.61 0.82 1.65
CA LEU A 78 -13.89 0.88 2.93
C LEU A 78 -12.40 0.50 2.79
N ASP A 79 -12.08 -0.46 1.93
CA ASP A 79 -10.72 -0.90 1.66
C ASP A 79 -9.90 0.14 0.94
N LYS A 80 -10.49 0.83 -0.04
CA LYS A 80 -9.85 1.98 -0.66
C LYS A 80 -9.57 3.06 0.38
N LEU A 81 -10.56 3.40 1.20
CA LEU A 81 -10.38 4.38 2.28
C LEU A 81 -9.26 3.92 3.24
N LEU A 82 -9.27 2.67 3.73
CA LEU A 82 -8.32 2.19 4.74
C LEU A 82 -6.91 1.91 4.20
N ALA A 83 -6.76 1.37 2.99
CA ALA A 83 -5.47 0.96 2.42
C ALA A 83 -4.55 2.15 2.14
N GLU A 84 -5.12 3.34 1.99
CA GLU A 84 -4.37 4.54 1.73
C GLU A 84 -3.74 5.11 3.02
N ASP A 85 -3.96 4.48 4.19
CA ASP A 85 -3.56 4.95 5.53
C ASP A 85 -3.98 6.42 5.82
N ARG A 86 -4.94 6.91 5.02
CA ARG A 86 -5.41 8.29 4.93
C ARG A 86 -6.31 8.69 6.10
N TYR A 87 -6.93 7.73 6.79
CA TYR A 87 -8.06 7.96 7.70
C TYR A 87 -7.68 7.71 9.16
N VAL A 88 -7.15 6.51 9.45
CA VAL A 88 -6.99 6.05 10.83
C VAL A 88 -5.77 6.67 11.49
N ALA A 89 -4.64 6.77 10.79
CA ALA A 89 -3.41 7.30 11.38
C ALA A 89 -3.50 8.81 11.71
N PRO A 90 -4.05 9.68 10.83
CA PRO A 90 -4.26 11.08 11.16
C PRO A 90 -5.25 11.22 12.32
N LEU A 91 -6.44 10.61 12.23
CA LEU A 91 -7.49 10.66 13.27
C LEU A 91 -7.04 10.06 14.62
N ALA A 92 -6.17 9.05 14.60
CA ALA A 92 -5.60 8.43 15.80
C ALA A 92 -4.74 9.37 16.63
N GLY A 93 -4.05 10.30 15.98
CA GLY A 93 -3.17 11.27 16.63
C GLY A 93 -3.87 12.55 17.09
N VAL A 94 -5.13 12.77 16.73
CA VAL A 94 -5.88 14.02 16.98
C VAL A 94 -6.71 13.96 18.24
N TRP A 95 -7.36 12.82 18.44
CA TRP A 95 -8.41 12.72 19.45
C TRP A 95 -7.83 13.06 20.81
N PRO A 96 -8.54 13.83 21.66
CA PRO A 96 -8.00 14.24 22.93
C PRO A 96 -7.40 13.05 23.69
N PRO A 97 -6.22 13.21 24.32
CA PRO A 97 -5.47 12.12 24.95
C PRO A 97 -6.23 11.36 26.05
N HIS A 98 -7.42 11.83 26.41
CA HIS A 98 -8.33 11.18 27.36
C HIS A 98 -9.15 10.03 26.74
N SER A 99 -9.14 9.83 25.41
CA SER A 99 -9.84 8.69 24.78
C SER A 99 -9.09 7.98 23.64
N PRO A 100 -7.86 7.47 23.88
CA PRO A 100 -7.17 6.53 22.97
C PRO A 100 -8.02 5.27 22.68
N LYS A 101 -9.06 5.03 23.49
CA LYS A 101 -10.05 3.98 23.26
C LYS A 101 -10.89 4.20 22.01
N ILE A 102 -11.18 5.44 21.60
CA ILE A 102 -12.06 5.70 20.44
C ILE A 102 -11.36 5.34 19.13
N THR A 103 -10.10 5.71 18.97
CA THR A 103 -9.33 5.47 17.74
C THR A 103 -8.96 4.00 17.59
N GLY A 104 -8.59 3.34 18.70
CA GLY A 104 -8.42 1.88 18.75
C GLY A 104 -9.73 1.13 18.46
N ARG A 105 -10.86 1.56 19.06
CA ARG A 105 -12.19 0.97 18.78
C ARG A 105 -12.64 1.19 17.35
N LEU A 106 -12.40 2.36 16.77
CA LEU A 106 -12.71 2.65 15.37
C LEU A 106 -11.90 1.74 14.46
N SER A 107 -10.57 1.71 14.63
CA SER A 107 -9.68 0.86 13.82
C SER A 107 -10.08 -0.60 13.92
N TYR A 108 -10.35 -1.09 15.13
CA TYR A 108 -10.81 -2.45 15.36
C TYR A 108 -12.17 -2.70 14.70
N SER A 109 -13.16 -1.83 14.90
CA SER A 109 -14.51 -2.00 14.35
C SER A 109 -14.52 -1.97 12.83
N LEU A 110 -13.72 -1.09 12.21
CA LEU A 110 -13.56 -1.03 10.75
C LEU A 110 -12.86 -2.28 10.22
N LYS A 111 -11.81 -2.76 10.90
CA LYS A 111 -11.12 -4.01 10.51
C LYS A 111 -12.03 -5.23 10.64
N MET A 112 -12.84 -5.30 11.70
CA MET A 112 -13.81 -6.38 11.90
C MET A 112 -14.92 -6.31 10.86
N ALA A 113 -15.52 -5.13 10.64
CA ALA A 113 -16.54 -4.95 9.61
C ALA A 113 -16.02 -5.32 8.20
N LYS A 114 -14.76 -4.99 7.90
CA LYS A 114 -14.07 -5.42 6.67
C LYS A 114 -13.93 -6.93 6.60
N ALA A 115 -13.35 -7.57 7.61
CA ALA A 115 -13.10 -9.01 7.63
C ALA A 115 -14.41 -9.78 7.50
N ASP A 116 -15.43 -9.34 8.24
CA ASP A 116 -16.78 -9.88 8.20
C ASP A 116 -17.38 -9.73 6.78
N ALA A 117 -17.25 -8.56 6.15
CA ALA A 117 -17.80 -8.30 4.81
C ALA A 117 -17.17 -9.16 3.70
N HIS A 118 -15.88 -9.49 3.80
CA HIS A 118 -15.20 -10.36 2.83
C HIS A 118 -15.63 -11.83 2.94
N THR A 119 -16.19 -12.24 4.08
CA THR A 119 -16.66 -13.62 4.32
C THR A 119 -18.15 -13.82 4.04
N VAL A 120 -18.86 -12.79 3.54
CA VAL A 120 -20.33 -12.82 3.37
C VAL A 120 -20.82 -13.96 2.48
N ALA A 121 -20.03 -14.35 1.48
CA ALA A 121 -20.37 -15.48 0.61
C ALA A 121 -20.42 -16.82 1.36
N ASP A 122 -19.73 -16.92 2.50
CA ASP A 122 -19.60 -18.13 3.32
C ASP A 122 -20.50 -18.12 4.56
N TRP A 123 -21.36 -17.10 4.74
CA TRP A 123 -22.25 -17.01 5.89
C TRP A 123 -23.34 -18.08 5.84
N LYS A 124 -23.15 -19.14 6.63
CA LYS A 124 -24.06 -20.30 6.72
C LYS A 124 -25.10 -20.17 7.83
N ASP A 125 -24.86 -19.33 8.83
CA ASP A 125 -25.72 -19.20 10.00
C ASP A 125 -26.06 -17.74 10.33
N ASP A 126 -27.11 -17.57 11.15
CA ASP A 126 -27.56 -16.26 11.64
C ASP A 126 -26.57 -15.62 12.63
N ALA A 127 -25.66 -16.41 13.21
CA ALA A 127 -24.68 -15.91 14.18
C ALA A 127 -23.65 -15.00 13.50
N HIS A 128 -23.15 -15.38 12.33
CA HIS A 128 -22.24 -14.55 11.53
C HIS A 128 -22.94 -13.25 11.09
N ILE A 129 -24.18 -13.33 10.60
CA ILE A 129 -24.96 -12.15 10.22
C ILE A 129 -25.11 -11.19 11.42
N ASN A 130 -25.45 -11.71 12.60
CA ASN A 130 -25.63 -10.89 13.80
C ASN A 130 -24.31 -10.31 14.31
N GLN A 131 -23.20 -11.03 14.18
CA GLN A 131 -21.88 -10.51 14.51
C GLN A 131 -21.51 -9.34 13.60
N SER A 132 -21.66 -9.50 12.29
CA SER A 132 -21.40 -8.46 11.30
C SER A 132 -22.29 -7.23 11.48
N LYS A 133 -23.57 -7.42 11.84
CA LYS A 133 -24.47 -6.33 12.25
C LYS A 133 -23.88 -5.54 13.41
N ARG A 134 -23.43 -6.21 14.47
CA ARG A 134 -22.83 -5.55 15.64
C ARG A 134 -21.55 -4.80 15.26
N SER A 135 -20.67 -5.41 14.45
CA SER A 135 -19.45 -4.78 13.95
C SER A 135 -19.76 -3.50 13.16
N ALA A 136 -20.70 -3.56 12.20
CA ALA A 136 -21.08 -2.42 11.37
C ALA A 136 -21.74 -1.30 12.18
N VAL A 137 -22.67 -1.63 13.08
CA VAL A 137 -23.34 -0.66 13.97
C VAL A 137 -22.32 0.02 14.90
N ASN A 138 -21.38 -0.73 15.48
CA ASN A 138 -20.32 -0.15 16.32
C ASN A 138 -19.42 0.81 15.53
N ALA A 139 -19.04 0.44 14.31
CA ALA A 139 -18.29 1.32 13.42
C ALA A 139 -19.07 2.60 13.10
N GLN A 140 -20.37 2.47 12.82
CA GLN A 140 -21.27 3.59 12.53
C GLN A 140 -21.35 4.56 13.71
N TYR A 141 -21.64 4.08 14.92
CA TYR A 141 -21.70 4.91 16.12
C TYR A 141 -20.38 5.64 16.37
N THR A 142 -19.25 4.96 16.16
CA THR A 142 -17.93 5.57 16.37
C THR A 142 -17.64 6.65 15.33
N LEU A 143 -17.94 6.39 14.05
CA LEU A 143 -17.77 7.39 12.98
C LEU A 143 -18.70 8.59 13.17
N GLN A 144 -19.96 8.35 13.57
CA GLN A 144 -20.90 9.43 13.79
C GLN A 144 -20.50 10.31 14.97
N ALA A 145 -20.03 9.72 16.07
CA ALA A 145 -19.43 10.48 17.17
C ALA A 145 -18.22 11.31 16.72
N ILE A 146 -17.41 10.78 15.79
CA ILE A 146 -16.28 11.51 15.23
C ILE A 146 -16.74 12.70 14.39
N VAL A 147 -17.67 12.48 13.46
CA VAL A 147 -18.22 13.54 12.61
C VAL A 147 -18.86 14.65 13.46
N THR A 148 -19.70 14.29 14.43
CA THR A 148 -20.33 15.27 15.32
C THR A 148 -19.33 16.08 16.13
N GLU A 149 -18.24 15.46 16.62
CA GLU A 149 -17.20 16.19 17.34
C GLU A 149 -16.39 17.10 16.40
N LEU A 150 -16.10 16.67 15.17
CA LEU A 150 -15.45 17.52 14.16
C LEU A 150 -16.33 18.71 13.75
N GLU A 151 -17.64 18.52 13.66
CA GLU A 151 -18.62 19.59 13.42
C GLU A 151 -18.70 20.58 14.59
N ARG A 152 -18.64 20.06 15.82
CA ARG A 152 -18.68 20.88 17.04
C ARG A 152 -17.39 21.66 17.26
N ARG A 153 -16.25 21.09 16.86
CA ARG A 153 -14.90 21.54 17.22
C ARG A 153 -13.94 21.46 16.01
N PRO A 154 -14.11 22.34 15.01
CA PRO A 154 -13.30 22.32 13.80
C PRO A 154 -11.79 22.55 14.07
N GLU A 155 -11.44 23.19 15.19
CA GLU A 155 -10.06 23.36 15.63
C GLU A 155 -9.33 22.03 15.91
N ILE A 156 -10.07 20.98 16.31
CA ILE A 156 -9.52 19.63 16.49
C ILE A 156 -9.05 19.09 15.13
N ALA A 157 -9.85 19.28 14.08
CA ALA A 157 -9.48 18.89 12.71
C ALA A 157 -8.21 19.63 12.25
N LYS A 158 -8.08 20.92 12.59
CA LYS A 158 -6.90 21.70 12.29
C LYS A 158 -5.65 21.17 13.01
N MET A 159 -5.77 20.84 14.29
CA MET A 159 -4.67 20.26 15.07
C MET A 159 -4.26 18.86 14.56
N ALA A 160 -5.23 18.06 14.13
CA ALA A 160 -5.01 16.75 13.50
C ALA A 160 -4.02 16.85 12.35
N TYR A 161 -4.39 17.78 11.49
CA TYR A 161 -3.80 18.00 10.21
C TYR A 161 -2.40 18.55 10.42
N GLN A 162 -2.23 19.54 11.29
CA GLN A 162 -0.93 20.09 11.61
C GLN A 162 0.03 19.02 12.17
N ARG A 163 -0.42 18.20 13.12
CA ARG A 163 0.41 17.09 13.65
C ARG A 163 0.86 16.12 12.56
N ARG A 164 0.03 15.89 11.53
CA ARG A 164 0.39 15.01 10.41
C ARG A 164 1.40 15.69 9.49
N VAL A 165 1.25 16.97 9.21
CA VAL A 165 2.24 17.77 8.47
C VAL A 165 3.57 17.75 9.22
N ASP A 166 3.56 18.04 10.53
CA ASP A 166 4.76 18.04 11.37
C ASP A 166 5.46 16.67 11.34
N LYS A 167 4.67 15.58 11.38
CA LYS A 167 5.21 14.22 11.25
C LYS A 167 5.83 13.97 9.88
N LEU A 168 5.16 14.36 8.80
CA LEU A 168 5.69 14.20 7.43
C LEU A 168 6.98 15.01 7.24
N GLN A 169 7.06 16.21 7.80
CA GLN A 169 8.29 17.01 7.81
C GLN A 169 9.38 16.38 8.68
N THR A 170 9.02 15.72 9.79
CA THR A 170 9.99 14.98 10.61
C THR A 170 10.56 13.78 9.84
N ASP A 171 9.70 13.05 9.13
CA ASP A 171 10.09 11.89 8.32
C ASP A 171 10.83 12.32 7.02
N HIS A 172 10.54 13.52 6.51
CA HIS A 172 11.08 14.12 5.29
C HIS A 172 11.45 15.60 5.53
N PRO A 173 12.60 15.89 6.16
CA PRO A 173 12.98 17.26 6.56
C PRO A 173 13.19 18.21 5.38
N ASP A 174 13.44 17.66 4.19
CA ASP A 174 13.64 18.44 2.97
C ASP A 174 12.31 18.89 2.33
N TRP A 175 11.16 18.42 2.82
CA TRP A 175 9.85 18.77 2.27
C TRP A 175 9.33 20.07 2.89
N SER A 176 8.95 21.02 2.04
CA SER A 176 8.16 22.16 2.49
C SER A 176 6.79 21.71 3.00
N ALA A 177 6.15 22.52 3.84
CA ALA A 177 4.79 22.24 4.32
C ALA A 177 3.80 22.10 3.15
N ASP A 178 3.98 22.91 2.11
CA ASP A 178 3.16 22.89 0.90
C ASP A 178 3.42 21.65 0.05
N GLU A 179 4.66 21.15 -0.03
CA GLU A 179 4.97 19.87 -0.71
C GLU A 179 4.47 18.66 0.08
N ALA A 180 4.60 18.66 1.40
CA ALA A 180 4.04 17.63 2.26
C ALA A 180 2.51 17.59 2.13
N LEU A 181 1.88 18.77 2.09
CA LEU A 181 0.44 18.93 1.87
C LEU A 181 0.04 18.51 0.45
N ALA A 182 0.72 18.98 -0.58
CA ALA A 182 0.43 18.59 -1.96
C ALA A 182 0.65 17.09 -2.17
N THR A 183 1.60 16.47 -1.49
CA THR A 183 1.78 15.01 -1.53
C THR A 183 0.60 14.30 -0.86
N TRP A 184 0.13 14.82 0.27
CA TRP A 184 -1.03 14.29 0.98
C TRP A 184 -2.36 14.51 0.22
N GLN A 185 -2.59 15.68 -0.36
CA GLN A 185 -3.78 15.99 -1.18
C GLN A 185 -3.74 15.33 -2.56
N SER A 186 -2.57 15.21 -3.18
CA SER A 186 -2.47 14.53 -4.48
C SER A 186 -2.59 13.03 -4.34
N SER A 187 -2.20 12.46 -3.18
CA SER A 187 -2.55 11.08 -2.90
C SER A 187 -4.07 10.91 -2.85
N ASP A 188 -4.85 11.92 -2.44
CA ASP A 188 -6.32 11.92 -2.43
C ASP A 188 -6.97 11.76 -3.83
N SER A 189 -6.25 12.14 -4.89
CA SER A 189 -6.61 11.69 -6.23
C SER A 189 -6.12 10.24 -6.38
N GLY A 190 -6.99 9.26 -6.59
CA GLY A 190 -6.62 7.88 -6.93
C GLY A 190 -5.78 7.71 -8.21
N ASN A 191 -5.06 8.76 -8.62
CA ASN A 191 -4.30 8.89 -9.83
C ASN A 191 -2.87 8.35 -9.69
N ASP A 192 -2.31 8.18 -8.49
CA ASP A 192 -0.97 7.57 -8.34
C ASP A 192 -1.00 6.08 -8.72
N GLY A 193 -2.07 5.36 -8.35
CA GLY A 193 -2.33 4.00 -8.84
C GLY A 193 -2.66 3.98 -10.33
N ASN A 194 -3.31 5.04 -10.82
CA ASN A 194 -3.64 5.23 -12.22
C ASN A 194 -2.44 5.73 -13.05
N LEU A 195 -1.34 6.20 -12.44
CA LEU A 195 -0.20 6.76 -13.18
C LEU A 195 0.42 5.68 -14.05
N ILE A 196 0.68 4.52 -13.46
CA ILE A 196 1.24 3.40 -14.21
C ILE A 196 0.28 2.92 -15.30
N GLU A 197 -1.03 2.83 -15.01
CA GLU A 197 -2.02 2.44 -16.02
C GLU A 197 -2.12 3.46 -17.14
N ARG A 198 -2.21 4.76 -16.82
CA ARG A 198 -2.19 5.89 -17.75
C ARG A 198 -0.94 5.88 -18.62
N LEU A 199 0.24 5.63 -18.04
CA LEU A 199 1.50 5.52 -18.77
C LEU A 199 1.53 4.29 -19.68
N LEU A 200 0.95 3.17 -19.25
CA LEU A 200 0.88 1.96 -20.07
C LEU A 200 -0.11 2.09 -21.24
N THR A 201 -1.17 2.87 -21.09
CA THR A 201 -2.15 3.14 -22.16
C THR A 201 -1.77 4.34 -23.04
N GLY A 202 -1.01 5.29 -22.51
CA GLY A 202 -0.58 6.51 -23.19
C GLY A 202 0.58 6.29 -24.19
N PRO A 203 1.03 7.36 -24.87
CA PRO A 203 2.16 7.29 -25.77
C PRO A 203 3.50 7.18 -25.00
N ASP A 204 4.57 6.76 -25.70
CA ASP A 204 5.88 6.47 -25.09
C ASP A 204 6.69 7.74 -24.74
N ASP A 205 6.24 8.90 -25.21
CA ASP A 205 6.87 10.22 -25.12
C ASP A 205 6.07 11.21 -24.26
N VAL A 206 5.22 10.72 -23.37
CA VAL A 206 4.50 11.57 -22.42
C VAL A 206 5.48 12.27 -21.47
N GLU A 207 5.40 13.60 -21.43
CA GLU A 207 6.17 14.41 -20.49
C GLU A 207 5.70 14.17 -19.06
N LEU A 208 6.66 13.91 -18.17
CA LEU A 208 6.43 13.64 -16.76
C LEU A 208 6.98 14.79 -15.92
N THR A 209 6.19 15.20 -14.94
CA THR A 209 6.70 16.05 -13.85
C THR A 209 7.80 15.32 -13.08
N SER A 210 8.68 16.07 -12.38
CA SER A 210 9.75 15.50 -11.56
C SER A 210 9.23 14.47 -10.53
N ARG A 211 8.03 14.71 -9.99
CA ARG A 211 7.36 13.80 -9.06
C ARG A 211 6.91 12.50 -9.75
N GLU A 212 6.24 12.59 -10.89
CA GLU A 212 5.79 11.40 -11.64
C GLU A 212 6.98 10.56 -12.12
N LEU A 213 8.08 11.20 -12.51
CA LEU A 213 9.32 10.52 -12.86
C LEU A 213 9.91 9.78 -11.64
N ALA A 214 9.92 10.39 -10.46
CA ALA A 214 10.37 9.74 -9.23
C ALA A 214 9.51 8.53 -8.85
N LEU A 215 8.18 8.63 -9.00
CA LEU A 215 7.24 7.52 -8.78
C LEU A 215 7.48 6.38 -9.78
N LEU A 216 7.66 6.69 -11.06
CA LEU A 216 7.98 5.74 -12.11
C LEU A 216 9.31 5.00 -11.81
N GLU A 217 10.33 5.73 -11.37
CA GLU A 217 11.61 5.14 -10.97
C GLU A 217 11.48 4.21 -9.76
N ALA A 218 10.69 4.62 -8.75
CA ALA A 218 10.41 3.78 -7.59
C ALA A 218 9.71 2.48 -8.00
N TYR A 219 8.70 2.57 -8.88
CA TYR A 219 8.01 1.40 -9.45
C TYR A 219 8.98 0.48 -10.21
N LEU A 220 9.83 1.05 -11.07
CA LEU A 220 10.84 0.30 -11.81
C LEU A 220 11.93 -0.29 -10.89
N LYS A 221 12.17 0.22 -9.69
CA LYS A 221 13.12 -0.39 -8.73
C LYS A 221 12.54 -1.62 -8.02
N GLN A 222 11.22 -1.80 -8.01
CA GLN A 222 10.61 -2.96 -7.37
C GLN A 222 11.05 -4.28 -8.06
N PRO A 223 11.41 -5.31 -7.29
CA PRO A 223 11.78 -6.61 -7.85
C PRO A 223 10.55 -7.29 -8.44
N TYR A 224 10.66 -7.77 -9.68
CA TYR A 224 9.64 -8.62 -10.28
C TYR A 224 10.01 -10.10 -10.08
N SER A 225 9.01 -10.95 -9.91
CA SER A 225 9.24 -12.39 -9.77
C SER A 225 9.61 -13.00 -11.14
N PRO A 226 10.78 -13.66 -11.27
CA PRO A 226 11.14 -14.38 -12.49
C PRO A 226 10.13 -15.47 -12.85
N SER A 227 9.48 -16.07 -11.85
CA SER A 227 8.47 -17.11 -12.07
C SER A 227 7.23 -16.57 -12.79
N THR A 228 6.80 -15.34 -12.48
CA THR A 228 5.66 -14.70 -13.16
C THR A 228 5.95 -14.49 -14.64
N ILE A 229 7.14 -13.97 -14.97
CA ILE A 229 7.55 -13.77 -16.38
C ILE A 229 7.63 -15.10 -17.12
N GLN A 230 8.20 -16.15 -16.50
CA GLN A 230 8.28 -17.46 -17.11
C GLN A 230 6.89 -18.09 -17.31
N HIS A 231 6.00 -17.92 -16.34
CA HIS A 231 4.63 -18.43 -16.41
C HIS A 231 3.85 -17.75 -17.56
N GLU A 232 3.87 -16.41 -17.63
CA GLU A 232 3.27 -15.67 -18.73
C GLU A 232 3.85 -16.08 -20.09
N LYS A 233 5.18 -16.17 -20.19
CA LYS A 233 5.87 -16.57 -21.42
C LYS A 233 5.50 -17.98 -21.86
N ARG A 234 5.31 -18.92 -20.91
CA ARG A 234 4.82 -20.28 -21.23
C ARG A 234 3.36 -20.28 -21.68
N ALA A 235 2.52 -19.45 -21.07
CA ALA A 235 1.09 -19.41 -21.37
C ALA A 235 0.76 -18.75 -22.72
N THR A 236 1.43 -17.65 -23.08
CA THR A 236 1.07 -16.85 -24.27
C THR A 236 2.22 -16.66 -25.27
N GLY A 237 3.41 -17.22 -25.00
CA GLY A 237 4.61 -17.02 -25.79
C GLY A 237 5.33 -15.69 -25.55
N ARG A 238 4.69 -14.73 -24.85
CA ARG A 238 5.23 -13.40 -24.52
C ARG A 238 4.94 -13.07 -23.05
N SER A 239 5.80 -12.29 -22.40
CA SER A 239 5.50 -11.80 -21.04
C SER A 239 4.93 -10.39 -21.11
N GLY A 240 3.66 -10.25 -20.73
CA GLY A 240 3.00 -8.96 -20.60
C GLY A 240 3.68 -8.09 -19.55
N THR A 241 4.13 -8.69 -18.44
CA THR A 241 4.89 -7.99 -17.40
C THR A 241 6.19 -7.40 -17.94
N LEU A 242 6.94 -8.15 -18.77
CA LEU A 242 8.17 -7.65 -19.37
C LEU A 242 7.90 -6.52 -20.38
N ALA A 243 6.86 -6.67 -21.20
CA ALA A 243 6.46 -5.64 -22.17
C ALA A 243 6.06 -4.32 -21.48
N LYS A 244 5.24 -4.39 -20.44
CA LYS A 244 4.87 -3.24 -19.60
C LYS A 244 6.10 -2.53 -19.04
N ARG A 245 7.05 -3.30 -18.48
CA ARG A 245 8.25 -2.75 -17.88
C ARG A 245 9.20 -2.11 -18.90
N ASN A 246 9.33 -2.70 -20.09
CA ASN A 246 10.11 -2.11 -21.18
C ASN A 246 9.52 -0.76 -21.61
N LYS A 247 8.20 -0.68 -21.78
CA LYS A 247 7.51 0.58 -22.09
C LYS A 247 7.76 1.66 -21.03
N LEU A 248 7.55 1.33 -19.76
CA LEU A 248 7.82 2.24 -18.65
C LEU A 248 9.30 2.69 -18.58
N THR A 249 10.23 1.83 -19.00
CA THR A 249 11.66 2.18 -19.08
C THR A 249 11.93 3.19 -20.19
N LEU A 250 11.29 3.03 -21.36
CA LEU A 250 11.39 4.00 -22.47
C LEU A 250 10.88 5.38 -22.05
N ILE A 251 9.70 5.45 -21.41
CA ILE A 251 9.12 6.70 -20.91
C ILE A 251 10.06 7.39 -19.91
N ARG A 252 10.66 6.60 -18.99
CA ARG A 252 11.64 7.13 -18.02
C ARG A 252 12.86 7.75 -18.73
N ASP A 253 13.43 7.02 -19.69
CA ASP A 253 14.66 7.45 -20.37
C ASP A 253 14.41 8.66 -21.27
N PHE A 254 13.25 8.73 -21.93
CA PHE A 254 12.78 9.92 -22.65
C PHE A 254 12.74 11.15 -21.73
N ASN A 255 12.09 11.05 -20.57
CA ASN A 255 11.96 12.17 -19.64
C ASN A 255 13.28 12.60 -18.99
N ARG A 256 14.19 11.66 -18.72
CA ARG A 256 15.55 12.00 -18.26
C ARG A 256 16.33 12.79 -19.31
N ASN A 257 16.23 12.40 -20.58
CA ASN A 257 16.88 13.13 -21.67
C ASN A 257 16.28 14.52 -21.86
N LEU A 258 14.95 14.64 -21.71
CA LEU A 258 14.24 15.91 -21.79
C LEU A 258 14.69 16.87 -20.67
N GLN A 259 14.77 16.39 -19.42
CA GLN A 259 15.29 17.18 -18.29
C GLN A 259 16.76 17.58 -18.48
N ALA A 260 17.60 16.67 -18.99
CA ALA A 260 18.99 16.98 -19.27
C ALA A 260 19.14 18.07 -20.37
N ALA A 261 18.31 18.00 -21.42
CA ALA A 261 18.30 19.02 -22.47
C ALA A 261 17.83 20.39 -21.96
N GLN A 262 16.85 20.43 -21.06
CA GLN A 262 16.40 21.67 -20.42
C GLN A 262 17.51 22.32 -19.58
N LEU A 263 18.28 21.53 -18.83
CA LEU A 263 19.40 22.03 -18.03
C LEU A 263 20.51 22.63 -18.90
N ILE A 264 20.80 22.04 -20.07
CA ILE A 264 21.79 22.58 -21.01
C ILE A 264 21.31 23.91 -21.62
N ASN A 265 20.01 24.03 -21.90
CA ASN A 265 19.43 25.22 -22.51
C ASN A 265 19.05 26.31 -21.52
N THR A 266 19.16 26.07 -20.20
CA THR A 266 18.90 27.10 -19.20
C THR A 266 20.11 28.04 -19.20
N PRO A 267 19.98 29.29 -19.69
CA PRO A 267 21.11 30.22 -19.67
C PRO A 267 21.61 30.39 -18.23
N PRO A 268 22.93 30.43 -18.01
CA PRO A 268 23.48 30.64 -16.69
C PRO A 268 22.84 31.89 -16.10
N ALA A 269 22.32 31.78 -14.87
CA ALA A 269 21.61 32.87 -14.22
C ALA A 269 22.43 34.17 -14.34
N PRO A 270 21.86 35.24 -14.94
CA PRO A 270 22.57 36.49 -15.12
C PRO A 270 22.86 37.07 -13.73
N GLY A 271 24.10 36.89 -13.27
CA GLY A 271 24.52 37.24 -11.91
C GLY A 271 25.65 36.37 -11.33
N ALA A 272 26.01 35.24 -11.96
CA ALA A 272 27.11 34.38 -11.50
C ALA A 272 28.50 34.72 -12.09
N ALA A 273 28.67 35.90 -12.70
CA ALA A 273 29.82 36.21 -13.56
C ALA A 273 30.98 37.02 -12.93
N ASP A 274 30.91 37.49 -11.67
CA ASP A 274 31.85 38.54 -11.22
C ASP A 274 32.92 38.17 -10.16
N ASP A 275 33.12 36.90 -9.80
CA ASP A 275 34.25 36.52 -8.90
C ASP A 275 35.26 35.57 -9.57
N ALA A 276 35.70 35.93 -10.78
CA ALA A 276 36.83 35.27 -11.46
C ALA A 276 38.17 35.91 -11.04
N ASN A 277 38.80 35.31 -10.03
CA ASN A 277 40.22 35.47 -9.70
C ASN A 277 41.09 34.73 -10.76
N PRO A 278 41.96 35.40 -11.53
CA PRO A 278 42.77 34.74 -12.54
C PRO A 278 44.23 34.60 -12.08
N ARG A 279 44.65 33.39 -11.67
CA ARG A 279 46.06 32.95 -11.81
C ARG A 279 46.25 31.49 -11.39
N ASN A 280 46.15 30.59 -12.37
CA ASN A 280 47.28 29.77 -12.80
C ASN A 280 46.79 28.80 -13.88
N GLU A 281 47.16 29.12 -15.11
CA GLU A 281 47.11 28.20 -16.24
C GLU A 281 48.26 27.19 -16.13
N ALA A 282 47.90 25.91 -16.18
CA ALA A 282 48.71 24.86 -16.78
C ALA A 282 47.76 23.89 -17.52
N PRO A 283 48.19 23.29 -18.64
CA PRO A 283 47.26 22.92 -19.70
C PRO A 283 46.85 21.44 -19.72
N ALA A 284 45.68 21.23 -20.32
CA ALA A 284 45.26 20.08 -21.12
C ALA A 284 44.69 18.81 -20.44
N GLU A 285 43.58 18.38 -21.04
CA GLU A 285 42.92 17.06 -21.01
C GLU A 285 42.20 16.60 -19.73
N SER A 286 40.96 17.08 -19.55
CA SER A 286 39.96 16.38 -18.73
C SER A 286 39.06 15.50 -19.60
N ALA A 287 39.57 14.33 -19.96
CA ALA A 287 38.74 13.21 -20.36
C ALA A 287 37.76 12.86 -19.23
N ASP A 288 36.48 12.74 -19.59
CA ASP A 288 35.39 12.23 -18.75
C ASP A 288 35.77 10.87 -18.15
N THR A 289 36.31 10.91 -16.94
CA THR A 289 36.66 9.74 -16.14
C THR A 289 35.89 9.83 -14.84
N THR A 290 34.58 9.60 -14.91
CA THR A 290 33.83 9.19 -13.73
C THR A 290 34.62 8.08 -13.01
N PRO A 291 35.00 8.25 -11.73
CA PRO A 291 35.87 7.31 -11.05
C PRO A 291 35.17 5.95 -11.01
N LYS A 292 35.67 5.01 -11.82
CA LYS A 292 35.22 3.62 -11.84
C LYS A 292 35.25 3.12 -10.41
N LYS A 293 34.06 2.85 -9.83
CA LYS A 293 33.93 2.26 -8.49
C LYS A 293 34.93 1.11 -8.40
N PRO A 294 35.89 1.14 -7.47
CA PRO A 294 36.95 0.14 -7.42
C PRO A 294 36.31 -1.23 -7.39
N GLY A 295 36.64 -2.05 -8.39
CA GLY A 295 36.06 -3.38 -8.55
C GLY A 295 36.19 -4.14 -7.23
N ARG A 296 35.08 -4.72 -6.76
CA ARG A 296 35.05 -5.47 -5.50
C ARG A 296 36.13 -6.56 -5.58
N LYS A 297 37.20 -6.42 -4.77
CA LYS A 297 38.30 -7.38 -4.73
C LYS A 297 37.73 -8.79 -4.58
N LYS A 298 38.17 -9.71 -5.44
CA LYS A 298 37.81 -11.12 -5.33
C LYS A 298 38.30 -11.59 -3.95
N ALA A 299 37.49 -12.37 -3.25
CA ALA A 299 37.91 -12.94 -1.98
C ALA A 299 39.11 -13.87 -2.21
N ASP A 300 40.06 -13.88 -1.27
CA ASP A 300 41.22 -14.75 -1.34
C ASP A 300 40.79 -16.22 -1.41
N TYR A 301 41.56 -17.02 -2.15
CA TYR A 301 41.24 -18.43 -2.42
C TYR A 301 41.02 -19.24 -1.14
N GLU A 302 41.83 -18.99 -0.10
CA GLU A 302 41.67 -19.63 1.21
C GLU A 302 40.32 -19.32 1.86
N THR A 303 39.87 -18.06 1.75
CA THR A 303 38.56 -17.66 2.29
C THR A 303 37.45 -18.38 1.54
N VAL A 304 37.59 -18.54 0.22
CA VAL A 304 36.64 -19.29 -0.60
C VAL A 304 36.57 -20.75 -0.20
N GLN A 305 37.71 -21.40 0.05
CA GLN A 305 37.77 -22.80 0.50
C GLN A 305 37.17 -22.98 1.90
N ARG A 306 37.50 -22.11 2.87
CA ARG A 306 36.95 -22.18 4.24
C ARG A 306 35.42 -22.06 4.24
N GLU A 307 34.88 -21.15 3.44
CA GLU A 307 33.43 -21.01 3.32
C GLU A 307 32.77 -22.21 2.63
N ALA A 308 33.41 -22.78 1.60
CA ALA A 308 32.90 -23.99 0.94
C ALA A 308 32.88 -25.19 1.91
N GLN A 309 33.92 -25.35 2.73
CA GLN A 309 33.98 -26.38 3.76
C GLN A 309 32.89 -26.20 4.81
N LEU A 310 32.67 -24.97 5.30
CA LEU A 310 31.59 -24.67 6.24
C LEU A 310 30.19 -24.95 5.66
N ALA A 311 29.98 -24.67 4.37
CA ALA A 311 28.73 -25.01 3.70
C ALA A 311 28.53 -26.52 3.57
N ALA A 312 29.59 -27.27 3.26
CA ALA A 312 29.55 -28.73 3.22
C ALA A 312 29.30 -29.36 4.60
N ASP A 313 29.95 -28.84 5.64
CA ASP A 313 29.72 -29.22 7.05
C ASP A 313 28.25 -28.97 7.44
N TRP A 314 27.70 -27.82 7.05
CA TRP A 314 26.29 -27.50 7.31
C TRP A 314 25.34 -28.48 6.62
N GLU A 315 25.57 -28.83 5.36
CA GLU A 315 24.71 -29.81 4.66
C GLU A 315 24.81 -31.21 5.30
N ARG A 316 25.98 -31.61 5.81
CA ARG A 316 26.13 -32.86 6.57
C ARG A 316 25.36 -32.80 7.90
N ALA A 317 25.51 -31.73 8.67
CA ALA A 317 24.82 -31.53 9.95
C ALA A 317 23.29 -31.44 9.76
N LYS A 318 22.83 -30.79 8.71
CA LYS A 318 21.41 -30.71 8.35
C LYS A 318 20.83 -32.10 8.07
N LYS A 319 21.55 -32.96 7.34
CA LYS A 319 21.13 -34.35 7.07
C LYS A 319 21.07 -35.21 8.32
N SER A 320 21.89 -34.94 9.33
CA SER A 320 21.81 -35.61 10.65
C SER A 320 20.79 -34.97 11.61
N GLY A 321 19.99 -34.00 11.16
CA GLY A 321 18.94 -33.38 11.97
C GLY A 321 19.41 -32.25 12.90
N VAL A 322 20.65 -31.77 12.76
CA VAL A 322 21.17 -30.68 13.59
C VAL A 322 20.44 -29.37 13.27
N TYR A 323 19.91 -28.72 14.31
CA TYR A 323 19.23 -27.45 14.17
C TYR A 323 20.21 -26.30 13.88
N LYS A 324 19.85 -25.42 12.95
CA LYS A 324 20.74 -24.38 12.39
C LYS A 324 21.38 -23.43 13.43
N PRO A 325 20.65 -22.89 14.42
CA PRO A 325 21.24 -22.10 15.49
C PRO A 325 22.28 -22.86 16.33
N VAL A 326 22.11 -24.17 16.53
CA VAL A 326 23.06 -25.01 17.28
C VAL A 326 24.36 -25.14 16.50
N PHE A 327 24.28 -25.46 15.21
CA PHE A 327 25.45 -25.51 14.33
C PHE A 327 26.18 -24.15 14.23
N ALA A 328 25.43 -23.06 14.10
CA ALA A 328 26.01 -21.72 14.06
C ALA A 328 26.77 -21.41 15.36
N LYS A 329 26.18 -21.73 16.52
CA LYS A 329 26.81 -21.57 17.83
C LYS A 329 28.09 -22.40 17.98
N GLU A 330 28.07 -23.67 17.55
CA GLU A 330 29.22 -24.57 17.57
C GLU A 330 30.39 -24.05 16.72
N LYS A 331 30.10 -23.43 15.57
CA LYS A 331 31.10 -22.81 14.69
C LYS A 331 31.42 -21.36 15.07
N GLY A 332 31.01 -20.88 16.25
CA GLY A 332 31.33 -19.55 16.76
C GLY A 332 30.74 -18.39 15.94
N MET A 333 29.59 -18.58 15.30
CA MET A 333 28.94 -17.56 14.47
C MET A 333 27.45 -17.40 14.74
N THR A 334 26.89 -16.25 14.36
CA THR A 334 25.43 -16.02 14.44
C THR A 334 24.71 -16.67 13.27
N THR A 335 23.43 -17.01 13.44
CA THR A 335 22.59 -17.58 12.36
C THR A 335 22.60 -16.69 11.11
N ARG A 336 22.56 -15.36 11.28
CA ARG A 336 22.65 -14.38 10.18
C ARG A 336 23.99 -14.42 9.45
N LYS A 337 25.11 -14.64 10.14
CA LYS A 337 26.44 -14.80 9.52
C LYS A 337 26.50 -16.08 8.69
N LEU A 338 25.94 -17.18 9.21
CA LEU A 338 25.84 -18.45 8.49
C LEU A 338 24.96 -18.30 7.23
N ASP A 339 23.80 -17.63 7.32
CA ASP A 339 22.93 -17.35 6.18
C ASP A 339 23.63 -16.59 5.05
N ASN A 340 24.34 -15.52 5.42
CA ASN A 340 25.10 -14.73 4.46
C ASN A 340 26.22 -15.56 3.79
N LEU A 341 26.90 -16.43 4.55
CA LEU A 341 27.93 -17.32 4.03
C LEU A 341 27.34 -18.31 3.03
N LEU A 342 26.25 -18.99 3.38
CA LEU A 342 25.56 -19.93 2.49
C LEU A 342 25.08 -19.24 1.20
N GLY A 343 24.56 -18.02 1.31
CA GLY A 343 24.17 -17.21 0.16
C GLY A 343 25.35 -16.82 -0.74
N ARG A 344 26.54 -16.55 -0.18
CA ARG A 344 27.75 -16.29 -0.97
C ARG A 344 28.22 -17.55 -1.71
N VAL A 345 28.27 -18.70 -1.04
CA VAL A 345 28.68 -19.97 -1.63
C VAL A 345 27.73 -20.38 -2.77
N ALA A 346 26.42 -20.28 -2.55
CA ALA A 346 25.41 -20.57 -3.58
C ALA A 346 25.56 -19.66 -4.81
N LYS A 347 25.78 -18.36 -4.62
CA LYS A 347 26.02 -17.41 -5.72
C LYS A 347 27.30 -17.73 -6.51
N ARG A 348 28.37 -18.17 -5.85
CA ARG A 348 29.60 -18.58 -6.57
C ARG A 348 29.37 -19.82 -7.42
N LYS A 349 28.70 -20.83 -6.86
CA LYS A 349 28.34 -22.05 -7.60
C LYS A 349 27.52 -21.74 -8.85
N SER A 350 26.50 -20.86 -8.73
CA SER A 350 25.70 -20.43 -9.90
C SER A 350 26.47 -19.68 -10.99
N ARG A 351 27.67 -19.16 -10.67
CA ARG A 351 28.54 -18.46 -11.63
C ARG A 351 29.59 -19.38 -12.26
N SER A 352 29.96 -20.48 -11.60
CA SER A 352 30.85 -21.49 -12.17
C SER A 352 30.12 -22.47 -13.08
N ASP A 353 28.82 -22.67 -12.84
CA ASP A 353 27.98 -23.59 -13.62
C ASP A 353 27.46 -22.94 -14.93
N LYS A 354 27.76 -21.66 -15.17
CA LYS A 354 27.50 -20.93 -16.42
C LYS A 354 28.81 -20.77 -17.18
#